data_AF-A0A6V7HQN2-F1
#
_entry.id   AF-A0A6V7HQN2-F1
#
_cell.length_a   1.000
_cell.length_b   1.000
_cell.length_c   1.000
_cell.angle_alpha   90.00
_cell.angle_beta   90.00
_cell.angle_gamma   90.00
#
_symmetry.space_group_name_H-M   'P 1'
#
loop_
_entity.id
_entity.type
_entity.pdbx_description
1 polymer ?
#
loop_
_entity_poly.entity_id
_entity_poly.type
_entity_poly.pdbx_seq_one_letter_code
_entity_poly.pdbx_strand_id
1 'polypeptide(L)'
;STAAGNVGLVISQVLILCGLLQFAVRRAADVMNFMTSVERVMEYTKLDQEGPFESEPDSKPPAMWPTEGRVTFEHVYLKYADDAPPVLKDLNFVIEPGMK
;
A
#
# COMPACT_ATOMS: atom_id res chain seq x y z
N SER A 1 -15.30 -8.13 65.34
CA SER A 1 -16.07 -8.90 64.35
C SER A 1 -15.97 -8.36 62.91
N THR A 2 -15.35 -7.20 62.65
CA THR A 2 -15.33 -6.52 61.33
C THR A 2 -14.17 -6.91 60.40
N ALA A 3 -13.10 -7.54 60.90
CA ALA A 3 -11.92 -7.87 60.10
C ALA A 3 -12.20 -8.91 59.00
N ALA A 4 -12.99 -9.96 59.30
CA ALA A 4 -13.31 -11.01 58.33
C ALA A 4 -14.18 -10.50 57.16
N GLY A 5 -15.13 -9.59 57.42
CA GLY A 5 -15.98 -8.98 56.39
C GLY A 5 -15.19 -8.09 55.42
N ASN A 6 -14.22 -7.32 55.94
CA ASN A 6 -13.35 -6.48 55.11
C ASN A 6 -12.43 -7.32 54.21
N VAL A 7 -11.89 -8.44 54.72
CA VAL A 7 -11.05 -9.35 53.92
C VAL A 7 -11.86 -9.97 52.77
N GLY A 8 -13.10 -10.42 53.02
CA GLY A 8 -13.99 -10.95 51.97
C GLY A 8 -14.34 -9.92 50.89
N LEU A 9 -14.54 -8.65 51.30
CA LEU A 9 -14.77 -7.55 50.38
C LEU A 9 -13.54 -7.26 49.52
N VAL A 10 -12.34 -7.18 50.12
CA VAL A 10 -11.08 -6.94 49.40
C VAL A 10 -10.81 -8.05 48.39
N ILE A 11 -10.99 -9.32 48.77
CA ILE A 11 -10.80 -10.45 47.84
C ILE A 11 -11.80 -10.36 46.67
N SER A 12 -13.08 -10.08 46.95
CA SER A 12 -14.10 -9.90 45.91
C SER A 12 -13.72 -8.77 44.93
N GLN A 13 -13.23 -7.66 45.46
CA GLN A 13 -12.77 -6.52 44.66
C GLN A 13 -11.54 -6.88 43.81
N VAL A 14 -10.56 -7.59 44.37
CA VAL A 14 -9.37 -8.05 43.63
C VAL A 14 -9.78 -8.98 42.49
N LEU A 15 -10.69 -9.94 42.73
CA LEU A 15 -11.18 -10.84 41.67
C LEU A 15 -11.87 -10.08 40.54
N ILE A 16 -12.67 -9.07 40.86
CA ILE A 16 -13.31 -8.20 39.86
C ILE A 16 -12.24 -7.46 39.05
N LEU A 17 -11.26 -6.85 39.70
CA LEU A 17 -10.17 -6.13 39.03
C LEU A 17 -9.34 -7.05 38.13
N CYS A 18 -9.02 -8.27 38.59
CA CYS A 18 -8.33 -9.27 37.78
C CYS A 18 -9.11 -9.61 36.51
N GLY A 19 -10.43 -9.83 36.62
CA GLY A 19 -11.29 -10.09 35.47
C GLY A 19 -11.33 -8.92 34.48
N LEU A 20 -11.42 -7.69 34.99
CA LEU A 20 -11.38 -6.48 34.16
C LEU A 20 -10.05 -6.33 33.42
N LEU A 21 -8.93 -6.57 34.09
CA LEU A 21 -7.60 -6.52 33.48
C LEU A 21 -7.43 -7.58 32.39
N GLN A 22 -7.84 -8.82 32.65
CA GLN A 22 -7.80 -9.89 31.65
C GLN A 22 -8.64 -9.54 30.41
N PHE A 23 -9.85 -9.01 30.63
CA PHE A 23 -10.69 -8.53 29.54
C PHE A 23 -10.04 -7.38 28.78
N ALA A 24 -9.51 -6.37 29.46
CA ALA A 24 -8.88 -5.21 28.85
C ALA A 24 -7.68 -5.60 27.99
N VAL A 25 -6.82 -6.49 28.48
CA VAL A 25 -5.67 -7.00 27.73
C VAL A 25 -6.13 -7.72 26.45
N ARG A 26 -7.15 -8.58 26.55
CA ARG A 26 -7.71 -9.27 25.38
C ARG A 26 -8.30 -8.30 24.37
N ARG A 27 -9.06 -7.30 24.84
CA ARG A 27 -9.65 -6.27 23.96
C ARG A 27 -8.59 -5.42 23.28
N ALA A 28 -7.52 -5.05 23.97
CA ALA A 28 -6.40 -4.34 23.37
C ALA A 28 -5.74 -5.18 22.26
N ALA A 29 -5.55 -6.48 22.49
CA ALA A 29 -5.01 -7.39 21.48
C ALA A 29 -5.90 -7.48 20.23
N ASP A 30 -7.23 -7.57 20.40
CA ASP A 30 -8.17 -7.58 19.27
C ASP A 30 -8.07 -6.30 18.44
N VAL A 31 -8.01 -5.12 19.09
CA VAL A 31 -7.90 -3.82 18.40
C VAL A 31 -6.58 -3.73 17.63
N MET A 32 -5.46 -4.14 18.22
CA MET A 32 -4.16 -4.14 17.53
C MET A 32 -4.17 -5.05 16.30
N ASN A 33 -4.84 -6.20 16.39
CA ASN A 33 -5.00 -7.10 15.25
C ASN A 33 -5.75 -6.39 14.09
N PHE A 34 -6.84 -5.69 14.38
CA PHE A 34 -7.58 -4.93 13.36
C PHE A 34 -6.77 -3.78 12.75
N MET A 35 -5.93 -3.11 13.55
CA MET A 35 -5.07 -2.02 13.06
C MET A 35 -4.04 -2.48 12.02
N THR A 36 -3.62 -3.75 12.03
CA THR A 36 -2.69 -4.28 11.02
C THR A 36 -3.23 -4.14 9.59
N SER A 37 -4.54 -4.34 9.40
CA SER A 37 -5.17 -4.17 8.09
C SER A 37 -5.22 -2.70 7.67
N VAL A 38 -5.52 -1.82 8.64
CA VAL A 38 -5.58 -0.36 8.41
C VAL A 38 -4.20 0.18 8.02
N GLU A 39 -3.15 -0.27 8.68
CA GLU A 39 -1.77 0.11 8.36
C GLU A 39 -1.41 -0.26 6.91
N ARG A 40 -1.71 -1.49 6.48
CA ARG A 40 -1.47 -1.91 5.08
C ARG A 40 -2.24 -1.08 4.06
N VAL A 41 -3.53 -0.81 4.31
CA VAL A 41 -4.33 0.05 3.42
C VAL A 41 -3.71 1.44 3.33
N MET A 42 -3.27 2.00 4.46
CA MET A 42 -2.61 3.31 4.51
C MET A 42 -1.23 3.33 3.85
N GLU A 43 -0.51 2.20 3.85
CA GLU A 43 0.74 2.06 3.13
C GLU A 43 0.52 2.16 1.61
N TYR A 44 -0.51 1.47 1.09
CA TYR A 44 -0.84 1.52 -0.33
C TYR A 44 -1.25 2.92 -0.81
N THR A 45 -1.81 3.77 0.04
CA THR A 45 -2.17 5.16 -0.35
C THR A 45 -0.96 6.09 -0.44
N LYS A 46 0.21 5.65 0.07
CA LYS A 46 1.45 6.44 0.09
C LYS A 46 2.51 5.94 -0.88
N LEU A 47 2.23 4.88 -1.63
CA LEU A 47 3.14 4.39 -2.66
C LEU A 47 3.33 5.44 -3.76
N ASP A 48 4.51 5.43 -4.36
CA ASP A 48 4.81 6.26 -5.52
C ASP A 48 3.84 5.95 -6.65
N GLN A 49 3.19 7.00 -7.16
CA GLN A 49 2.22 6.89 -8.24
C GLN A 49 2.94 6.97 -9.59
N GLU A 50 2.45 6.23 -10.59
CA GLU A 50 2.98 6.23 -11.96
C GLU A 50 2.82 7.60 -12.66
N GLY A 51 1.96 8.47 -12.12
CA GLY A 51 1.66 9.81 -12.63
C GLY A 51 0.15 10.04 -12.74
N PRO A 52 -0.28 11.22 -13.21
CA PRO A 52 -1.68 11.50 -13.50
C PRO A 52 -2.23 10.56 -14.58
N PHE A 53 -3.51 10.17 -14.46
CA PHE A 53 -4.19 9.34 -15.46
C PHE A 53 -4.38 10.06 -16.80
N GLU A 54 -4.57 11.37 -16.74
CA GLU A 54 -4.72 12.24 -17.91
C GLU A 54 -3.47 13.07 -18.09
N SER A 55 -2.99 13.20 -19.33
CA SER A 55 -1.95 14.16 -19.65
C SER A 55 -2.42 15.58 -19.37
N GLU A 56 -1.49 16.46 -18.98
CA GLU A 56 -1.72 17.90 -18.89
C GLU A 56 -2.36 18.43 -20.18
N PRO A 57 -3.30 19.40 -20.13
CA PRO A 57 -4.03 19.88 -21.30
C PRO A 57 -3.14 20.26 -22.48
N ASP A 58 -1.99 20.88 -22.20
CA ASP A 58 -1.02 21.32 -23.21
C ASP A 58 -0.16 20.18 -23.78
N SER A 59 -0.17 19.01 -23.15
CA SER A 59 0.56 17.80 -23.55
C SER A 59 -0.35 16.72 -24.13
N LYS A 60 -1.65 17.01 -24.31
CA LYS A 60 -2.57 16.06 -24.96
C LYS A 60 -2.25 15.94 -26.43
N PRO A 61 -2.19 14.71 -26.98
CA PRO A 61 -2.04 14.55 -28.41
C PRO A 61 -3.27 15.13 -29.14
N PRO A 62 -3.13 15.53 -30.41
CA PRO A 62 -4.25 16.00 -31.22
C PRO A 62 -5.37 14.96 -31.29
N ALA A 63 -6.62 15.40 -31.49
CA ALA A 63 -7.78 14.51 -31.58
C ALA A 63 -7.69 13.44 -32.69
N MET A 64 -6.87 13.68 -33.71
CA MET A 64 -6.62 12.74 -34.82
C MET A 64 -5.39 11.84 -34.59
N TRP A 65 -4.83 11.81 -33.39
CA TRP A 65 -3.72 10.93 -33.04
C TRP A 65 -4.22 9.52 -32.68
N PRO A 66 -3.48 8.46 -33.06
CA PRO A 66 -2.35 8.48 -33.99
C PRO A 66 -2.85 8.57 -35.44
N THR A 67 -2.18 9.39 -36.26
CA THR A 67 -2.52 9.51 -37.70
C THR A 67 -2.01 8.33 -38.51
N GLU A 68 -0.86 7.76 -38.12
CA GLU A 68 -0.27 6.55 -38.69
C GLU A 68 0.26 5.67 -37.56
N GLY A 69 0.24 4.35 -37.75
CA GLY A 69 0.75 3.37 -36.77
C GLY A 69 2.28 3.17 -36.80
N ARG A 70 3.05 4.19 -37.17
CA ARG A 70 4.52 4.12 -37.20
C ARG A 70 5.06 4.14 -35.77
N VAL A 71 5.98 3.24 -35.45
CA VAL A 71 6.64 3.20 -34.14
C VAL A 71 8.15 3.24 -34.32
N THR A 72 8.82 4.18 -33.66
CA THR A 72 10.27 4.36 -33.73
C THR A 72 10.86 4.14 -32.34
N PHE A 73 11.84 3.24 -32.25
CA PHE A 73 12.68 3.06 -31.07
C PHE A 73 14.04 3.69 -31.38
N GLU A 74 14.43 4.69 -30.59
CA GLU A 74 15.72 5.40 -30.71
C GLU A 74 16.46 5.31 -29.38
N HIS A 75 17.63 4.67 -29.37
CA HIS A 75 18.50 4.50 -28.21
C HIS A 75 17.77 4.02 -26.94
N VAL A 76 16.85 3.06 -27.07
CA VAL A 76 16.00 2.63 -25.95
C VAL A 76 16.77 1.73 -24.99
N TYR A 77 16.69 2.06 -23.70
CA TYR A 77 17.15 1.24 -22.59
C TYR A 77 15.98 0.93 -21.66
N LEU A 78 15.92 -0.30 -21.15
CA LEU A 78 14.88 -0.73 -20.22
C LEU A 78 15.49 -1.55 -19.10
N LYS A 79 15.17 -1.20 -17.86
CA LYS A 79 15.49 -1.94 -16.63
C LYS A 79 14.20 -2.19 -15.85
N TYR A 80 14.10 -3.35 -15.21
CA TYR A 80 12.91 -3.72 -14.41
C TYR A 80 12.98 -3.24 -12.96
N ALA A 81 14.20 -3.03 -12.45
CA ALA A 81 14.46 -2.52 -11.11
C ALA A 81 15.57 -1.48 -11.19
N ASP A 82 15.61 -0.56 -10.24
CA ASP A 82 16.50 0.59 -10.32
C ASP A 82 17.98 0.23 -10.23
N ASP A 83 18.27 -0.82 -9.46
CA ASP A 83 19.59 -1.38 -9.17
C ASP A 83 20.00 -2.52 -10.14
N ALA A 84 19.10 -2.93 -11.05
CA ALA A 84 19.37 -3.99 -12.01
C ALA A 84 20.03 -3.45 -13.29
N PRO A 85 20.90 -4.25 -13.95
CA PRO A 85 21.41 -3.89 -15.27
C PRO A 85 20.28 -3.84 -16.31
N PRO A 86 20.39 -3.00 -17.34
CA PRO A 86 19.38 -2.91 -18.40
C PRO A 86 19.28 -4.22 -19.19
N VAL A 87 18.05 -4.64 -19.49
CA VAL A 87 17.73 -5.82 -20.30
C VAL A 87 17.70 -5.46 -21.77
N LEU A 88 17.02 -4.36 -22.13
CA LEU A 88 17.17 -3.75 -23.46
C LEU A 88 18.31 -2.74 -23.40
N LYS A 89 19.24 -2.84 -24.35
CA LYS A 89 20.45 -2.01 -24.41
C LYS A 89 20.58 -1.43 -25.81
N ASP A 90 20.54 -0.10 -25.88
CA ASP A 90 20.72 0.65 -27.13
C ASP A 90 19.85 0.12 -28.29
N LEU A 91 18.57 -0.13 -28.03
CA LEU A 91 17.67 -0.71 -29.02
C LEU A 91 17.20 0.35 -30.02
N ASN A 92 17.45 0.11 -31.30
CA ASN A 92 17.18 1.02 -32.41
C ASN A 92 16.51 0.29 -33.58
N PHE A 93 15.24 0.60 -33.85
CA PHE A 93 14.50 0.07 -35.01
C PHE A 93 13.22 0.85 -35.29
N VAL A 94 12.67 0.68 -36.48
CA VAL A 94 11.43 1.32 -36.93
C VAL A 94 10.44 0.24 -37.36
N ILE A 95 9.20 0.35 -36.88
CA ILE A 95 8.05 -0.41 -37.36
C ILE A 95 7.23 0.52 -38.26
N GLU A 96 7.11 0.14 -39.53
CA GLU A 96 6.29 0.85 -40.51
C GLU A 96 4.80 0.53 -40.34
N PRO A 97 3.89 1.47 -40.66
CA PRO A 97 2.46 1.23 -40.57
C PRO A 97 2.02 -0.03 -41.33
N GLY A 98 1.28 -0.92 -40.66
CA GLY A 98 0.73 -2.14 -41.27
C GLY A 98 1.70 -3.32 -41.38
N MET A 99 2.94 -3.20 -40.88
CA MET A 99 3.83 -4.35 -40.69
C MET A 99 3.21 -5.36 -39.71
N LYS A 100 3.37 -6.66 -40.01
CA LYS A 100 2.86 -7.79 -39.21
C LYS A 100 4.01 -8.67 -38.75
#